data_AF-A0A2W6CMD9-F1
#
_entry.id   AF-A0A2W6CMD9-F1
#
_cell.length_a   1.000
_cell.length_b   1.000
_cell.length_c   1.000
_cell.angle_alpha   90.00
_cell.angle_beta   90.00
_cell.angle_gamma   90.00
#
_symmetry.space_group_name_H-M   'P 1'
#
loop_
_entity.id
_entity.type
_entity.pdbx_description
1 polymer ?
#
loop_
_entity_poly.entity_id
_entity_poly.type
_entity_poly.pdbx_seq_one_letter_code
_entity_poly.pdbx_strand_id
1 'polypeptide(L)'
;NGEGGYVADQHTLDELEAEGRVVVRYLGANPNGSQRGIAGICNEAGNVVGLMPHPEHAVEALTGPGTDGLGFFRSLIASPAA
;
A
#
# COMPACT_ATOMS: atom_id res chain seq x y z
N ASN A 1 0.49 14.69 -5.58
CA ASN A 1 1.69 13.83 -5.41
C ASN A 1 2.35 13.63 -6.77
N GLY A 2 3.49 14.27 -7.01
CA GLY A 2 4.29 14.12 -8.25
C GLY A 2 5.53 13.24 -8.09
N GLU A 3 5.93 12.94 -6.85
CA GLU A 3 7.17 12.23 -6.50
C GLU A 3 6.88 10.97 -5.67
N GLY A 4 5.88 10.20 -6.06
CA GLY A 4 5.42 9.02 -5.31
C GLY A 4 5.59 7.69 -6.06
N GLY A 5 6.25 7.69 -7.21
CA GLY A 5 6.41 6.49 -8.02
C GLY A 5 7.35 5.49 -7.34
N TYR A 6 6.88 4.28 -7.07
CA TYR A 6 7.77 3.21 -6.61
C TYR A 6 8.71 2.79 -7.73
N VAL A 7 10.02 2.85 -7.49
CA VAL A 7 11.07 2.50 -8.45
C VAL A 7 12.13 1.66 -7.75
N ALA A 8 12.48 0.53 -8.37
CA ALA A 8 13.56 -0.35 -7.96
C ALA A 8 14.16 -1.06 -9.20
N ASP A 9 15.28 -1.77 -9.02
CA ASP A 9 15.81 -2.65 -10.05
C ASP A 9 14.96 -3.92 -10.22
N GLN A 10 15.15 -4.65 -11.33
CA GLN A 10 14.33 -5.84 -11.64
C GLN A 10 14.45 -6.94 -10.60
N HIS A 11 15.64 -7.14 -10.02
CA HIS A 11 15.85 -8.18 -9.02
C HIS A 11 15.05 -7.87 -7.76
N THR A 12 15.15 -6.65 -7.24
CA THR A 12 14.33 -6.19 -6.10
C THR A 12 12.83 -6.31 -6.38
N LEU A 13 12.38 -5.94 -7.59
CA LEU A 13 10.97 -6.08 -7.95
C LEU A 13 10.52 -7.55 -8.00
N ASP A 14 11.37 -8.45 -8.51
CA ASP A 14 11.06 -9.88 -8.57
C ASP A 14 11.02 -10.52 -7.18
N GLU A 15 11.93 -10.13 -6.29
CA GLU A 15 11.92 -10.58 -4.89
C GLU A 15 10.64 -10.16 -4.16
N LEU A 16 10.24 -8.88 -4.28
CA LEU A 16 9.02 -8.38 -3.65
C LEU A 16 7.76 -9.13 -4.11
N GLU A 17 7.71 -9.51 -5.39
CA GLU A 17 6.62 -10.31 -5.95
C GLU A 17 6.67 -11.76 -5.47
N ALA A 18 7.85 -12.39 -5.54
CA ALA A 18 8.04 -13.80 -5.17
C ALA A 18 7.76 -14.05 -3.69
N GLU A 19 8.07 -13.08 -2.84
CA GLU A 19 7.88 -13.17 -1.38
C GLU A 19 6.53 -12.60 -0.93
N GLY A 20 5.68 -12.14 -1.85
CA GLY A 20 4.36 -11.62 -1.51
C GLY A 20 4.39 -10.31 -0.70
N ARG A 21 5.46 -9.52 -0.82
CA ARG A 21 5.66 -8.26 -0.08
C ARG A 21 4.96 -7.05 -0.70
N VAL A 22 4.32 -7.20 -1.86
CA VAL A 22 3.47 -6.15 -2.45
C VAL A 22 2.07 -6.18 -1.84
N VAL A 23 1.77 -5.23 -0.96
CA VAL A 23 0.51 -5.21 -0.19
C VAL A 23 -0.62 -4.44 -0.87
N VAL A 24 -0.30 -3.41 -1.67
CA VAL A 24 -1.30 -2.59 -2.37
C VAL A 24 -0.84 -2.27 -3.78
N ARG A 25 -1.78 -2.36 -4.73
CA ARG A 25 -1.58 -1.95 -6.13
C ARG A 25 -2.63 -0.97 -6.59
N TYR A 26 -2.22 -0.10 -7.51
CA TYR A 26 -3.15 0.65 -8.32
C TYR A 26 -3.82 -0.27 -9.34
N LEU A 27 -5.15 -0.25 -9.39
CA LEU A 27 -5.94 -0.94 -10.41
C LEU A 27 -6.27 0.04 -11.54
N GLY A 28 -5.96 -0.35 -12.77
CA GLY A 28 -6.18 0.49 -13.95
C GLY A 28 -5.19 1.66 -14.02
N ALA A 29 -5.60 2.84 -13.55
CA ALA A 29 -4.78 4.05 -13.63
C ALA A 29 -3.65 4.02 -12.58
N ASN A 30 -2.41 4.24 -13.02
CA ASN A 30 -1.22 4.33 -12.17
C ASN A 30 -0.76 5.81 -12.11
N PRO A 31 -1.27 6.60 -11.16
CA PRO A 31 -1.21 8.07 -11.22
C PRO A 31 0.19 8.64 -11.03
N ASN A 32 1.11 7.85 -10.47
CA ASN A 32 2.47 8.27 -10.14
C ASN A 32 3.54 7.47 -10.91
N GLY A 33 3.13 6.62 -11.88
CA GLY A 33 4.05 5.84 -12.71
C GLY A 33 4.82 4.76 -11.95
N SER A 34 4.32 4.29 -10.80
CA SER A 34 5.00 3.25 -10.01
C SER A 34 5.22 1.98 -10.81
N GLN A 35 6.42 1.40 -10.75
CA GLN A 35 6.73 0.15 -11.42
C GLN A 35 5.80 -0.97 -10.91
N ARG A 36 5.32 -1.81 -11.83
CA ARG A 36 4.36 -2.91 -11.55
C ARG A 36 3.07 -2.46 -10.82
N GLY A 37 2.74 -1.16 -10.88
CA GLY A 37 1.59 -0.59 -10.19
C GLY A 37 1.69 -0.63 -8.67
N ILE A 38 2.89 -0.82 -8.10
CA ILE A 38 3.12 -0.95 -6.66
C ILE A 38 2.77 0.37 -5.96
N ALA A 39 1.85 0.30 -5.01
CA ALA A 39 1.40 1.45 -4.22
C ALA A 39 1.76 1.30 -2.73
N GLY A 40 2.13 0.10 -2.29
CA GLY A 40 2.69 -0.15 -0.96
C GLY A 40 3.35 -1.51 -0.87
N ILE A 41 4.35 -1.61 0.01
CA ILE A 41 5.09 -2.84 0.31
C ILE A 41 5.21 -3.07 1.81
N CYS A 42 5.50 -4.30 2.23
CA CYS A 42 5.93 -4.60 3.60
C CYS A 42 7.42 -5.00 3.67
N ASN A 43 7.99 -4.93 4.87
CA ASN A 43 9.29 -5.54 5.14
C ASN A 43 9.21 -7.08 5.12
N GLU A 44 10.36 -7.75 5.18
CA GLU A 44 10.45 -9.22 5.20
C GLU A 44 9.67 -9.87 6.35
N ALA A 45 9.66 -9.24 7.53
CA ALA A 45 8.90 -9.72 8.68
C ALA A 45 7.39 -9.44 8.59
N GLY A 46 6.91 -8.71 7.56
CA GLY A 46 5.50 -8.38 7.36
C GLY A 46 4.88 -7.43 8.39
N ASN A 47 5.66 -6.87 9.31
CA ASN A 47 5.19 -6.05 10.42
C ASN A 47 5.39 -4.53 10.22
N VAL A 48 6.03 -4.12 9.13
CA VAL A 48 6.17 -2.72 8.73
C VAL A 48 5.66 -2.57 7.31
N VAL A 49 4.72 -1.64 7.08
CA VAL A 49 4.13 -1.35 5.77
C VAL A 49 4.42 0.09 5.37
N GLY A 50 4.99 0.29 4.19
CA GLY A 50 5.11 1.60 3.53
C GLY A 50 4.04 1.77 2.46
N LEU A 51 3.34 2.89 2.46
CA LEU A 51 2.21 3.18 1.56
C LEU A 51 2.30 4.58 0.96
N MET A 52 1.94 4.68 -0.31
CA MET A 52 1.66 5.94 -1.01
C MET A 52 0.20 6.40 -0.97
N PRO A 53 -0.84 5.54 -1.06
CA PRO A 53 -2.21 6.03 -0.89
C PRO A 53 -2.41 6.46 0.57
N HIS A 54 -3.36 7.38 0.76
CA HIS A 54 -3.72 7.94 2.06
C HIS A 54 -5.06 7.34 2.55
N PRO A 55 -5.09 6.08 3.04
CA PRO A 55 -6.33 5.47 3.53
C PRO A 55 -6.95 6.26 4.68
N GLU A 56 -6.16 7.01 5.44
CA GLU A 56 -6.60 7.89 6.52
C GLU A 56 -7.54 9.02 6.05
N HIS A 57 -7.45 9.43 4.78
CA HIS A 57 -8.37 10.42 4.24
C HIS A 57 -9.77 9.84 3.98
N ALA A 58 -9.91 8.51 3.86
CA ALA A 58 -11.14 7.81 3.52
C ALA A 58 -11.65 6.94 4.68
N VAL A 59 -11.73 7.51 5.89
CA VAL A 59 -12.22 6.81 7.09
C VAL A 59 -13.51 7.37 7.68
N GLU A 60 -14.00 8.51 7.17
CA GLU A 60 -15.15 9.24 7.73
C GLU A 60 -16.07 9.70 6.57
N ALA A 61 -17.37 9.45 6.72
CA ALA A 61 -18.36 9.76 5.69
C ALA A 61 -18.64 11.26 5.58
N LEU A 62 -18.48 12.00 6.69
CA LEU A 62 -18.78 13.44 6.71
C LEU A 62 -17.63 14.32 6.18
N THR A 63 -16.38 13.92 6.40
CA THR A 63 -15.20 14.77 6.15
C THR A 63 -14.23 14.20 5.12
N GLY A 64 -14.38 12.92 4.75
CA GLY A 64 -13.60 12.25 3.72
C GLY A 64 -14.41 11.96 2.45
N PRO A 65 -13.77 11.39 1.42
CA PRO A 65 -14.46 10.94 0.22
C PRO A 65 -15.24 9.62 0.41
N GLY A 66 -15.11 8.98 1.58
CA GLY A 66 -15.71 7.69 1.88
C GLY A 66 -15.13 7.03 3.13
N THR A 67 -15.39 5.75 3.30
CA THR A 67 -14.96 4.95 4.47
C THR A 67 -14.13 3.72 4.11
N ASP A 68 -13.74 3.57 2.84
CA ASP A 68 -13.03 2.40 2.32
C ASP A 68 -11.65 2.19 2.99
N GLY A 69 -11.06 3.25 3.53
CA GLY A 69 -9.80 3.19 4.29
C GLY A 69 -9.94 2.53 5.68
N LEU A 70 -11.15 2.41 6.24
CA LEU A 70 -11.35 1.81 7.57
C LEU A 70 -10.88 0.36 7.64
N GLY A 71 -11.02 -0.41 6.55
CA GLY A 71 -10.58 -1.80 6.50
C GLY A 71 -9.10 -1.94 6.80
N PHE A 72 -8.29 -1.00 6.31
CA PHE A 72 -6.85 -0.96 6.55
C PHE A 72 -6.53 -0.85 8.05
N PHE A 73 -7.09 0.14 8.76
CA PHE A 73 -6.79 0.34 10.18
C PHE A 73 -7.46 -0.71 11.09
N ARG A 74 -8.65 -1.22 10.73
CA ARG A 74 -9.28 -2.32 11.46
C ARG A 74 -8.44 -3.60 11.41
N SER A 75 -7.72 -3.85 10.32
CA SER A 75 -6.82 -5.00 10.22
C SER A 75 -5.72 -5.00 11.29
N LEU A 76 -5.24 -3.81 11.70
CA LEU A 76 -4.21 -3.67 12.74
C LEU A 76 -4.70 -4.09 14.13
N ILE A 77 -5.99 -3.84 14.41
CA ILE A 77 -6.62 -4.17 15.69
C ILE A 77 -6.97 -5.67 15.75
N ALA A 78 -7.41 -6.22 14.61
CA ALA A 78 -7.75 -7.64 14.49
C ALA A 78 -6.51 -8.54 14.45
N SER A 79 -5.34 -8.00 14.10
CA SER A 79 -4.09 -8.75 14.10
C SER A 79 -3.65 -8.99 15.55
N PRO A 80 -3.44 -10.25 15.97
CA PRO A 80 -2.79 -10.52 17.25
C PRO A 80 -1.38 -9.89 17.23
N ALA A 81 -0.96 -9.32 18.35
CA ALA A 81 0.43 -8.89 18.52
C ALA A 81 1.35 -10.11 18.35
N ALA A 82 2.40 -9.95 17.54
CA ALA A 82 3.44 -10.96 17.36
C ALA A 82 4.22 -11.23 18.65
#